data_AF-A0A354I028-F1
#
_entry.id   AF-A0A354I028-F1
#
_cell.length_a   1.000
_cell.length_b   1.000
_cell.length_c   1.000
_cell.angle_alpha   90.00
_cell.angle_beta   90.00
_cell.angle_gamma   90.00
#
_symmetry.space_group_name_H-M   'P 1'
#
loop_
_entity.id
_entity.type
_entity.pdbx_description
1 polymer ?
#
loop_
_entity_poly.entity_id
_entity_poly.type
_entity_poly.pdbx_seq_one_letter_code
_entity_poly.pdbx_strand_id
1 'polypeptide(L)'
;MRIKKLSIFSLAIVAVSCNDDVFVGDFAPDKTEVTVAGDDGIVTVTTGSSAWDGFDLQTERSDVFFSVETDDDDRVKSIECSTEWMGVRATRMAGDRIEIKSLGNFTGRTFNFTLRFYSEWDSHDVKVELTPESKSRIISVDFNLHGYEFYGSENVDIETVRVANSGEENMRWTYDARPPLDMSVEFESWCPYLFDCIDYENQMVEIPTFSDYLLGMNGTMVRFQPGIQNLSLDKWPNSPSALIVPPGIAADVTIGSHYSDIAVDYTLTCENPVTGRVREIWGKARMRQPEFMTVNYVVVTNALHF
;
A
#
# COMPACT_ATOMS: atom_id res chain seq x y z
N MET A 1 95.34 53.51 -11.84
CA MET A 1 94.25 53.36 -12.85
C MET A 1 92.95 53.50 -12.07
N ARG A 2 92.26 54.66 -12.06
CA ARG A 2 91.18 55.07 -13.01
C ARG A 2 90.12 53.94 -13.13
N ILE A 3 88.80 54.11 -12.93
CA ILE A 3 87.90 55.24 -13.23
C ILE A 3 86.43 54.87 -12.85
N LYS A 4 85.61 55.88 -12.51
CA LYS A 4 84.12 56.09 -12.65
C LYS A 4 83.12 55.08 -12.02
N LYS A 5 82.17 55.50 -11.17
CA LYS A 5 80.88 56.24 -11.41
C LYS A 5 79.99 55.56 -12.48
N LEU A 6 78.76 55.18 -12.15
CA LEU A 6 77.52 55.97 -12.39
C LEU A 6 76.24 55.08 -12.41
N SER A 7 75.18 55.54 -11.71
CA SER A 7 73.74 55.52 -12.06
C SER A 7 72.97 54.20 -12.26
N ILE A 8 71.65 54.07 -12.01
CA ILE A 8 70.53 54.75 -11.31
C ILE A 8 69.25 54.00 -11.82
N PHE A 9 68.14 54.00 -11.05
CA PHE A 9 66.74 53.64 -11.44
C PHE A 9 66.48 52.13 -11.70
N SER A 10 65.45 51.44 -11.20
CA SER A 10 64.10 51.81 -10.80
C SER A 10 63.46 50.77 -9.85
N LEU A 11 62.67 51.27 -8.89
CA LEU A 11 61.31 50.83 -8.55
C LEU A 11 60.99 49.31 -8.49
N ALA A 12 60.87 48.78 -7.26
CA ALA A 12 59.91 47.73 -6.92
C ALA A 12 59.44 47.96 -5.47
N ILE A 13 58.57 48.96 -5.30
CA ILE A 13 57.61 48.99 -4.20
C ILE A 13 56.59 47.87 -4.47
N VAL A 14 56.05 47.31 -3.38
CA VAL A 14 55.10 46.18 -3.28
C VAL A 14 55.75 44.79 -3.25
N ALA A 15 56.62 44.58 -2.26
CA ALA A 15 56.70 43.27 -1.63
C ALA A 15 55.42 43.10 -0.79
N VAL A 16 54.49 42.33 -1.36
CA VAL A 16 53.54 41.46 -0.68
C VAL A 16 52.63 42.17 0.32
N SER A 17 51.52 42.68 -0.20
CA SER A 17 50.26 42.65 0.53
C SER A 17 50.07 41.22 1.06
N CYS A 18 50.28 41.04 2.37
CA CYS A 18 49.64 39.98 3.13
C CYS A 18 48.13 40.27 3.09
N ASN A 19 47.46 39.82 2.04
CA ASN A 19 46.13 39.30 2.23
C ASN A 19 46.38 37.84 2.56
N ASP A 20 46.25 37.49 3.84
CA ASP A 20 45.80 36.15 4.16
C ASP A 20 44.46 36.01 3.43
N ASP A 21 44.51 35.40 2.25
CA ASP A 21 43.33 34.85 1.62
C ASP A 21 42.66 34.02 2.72
N VAL A 22 41.48 34.43 3.16
CA VAL A 22 40.69 33.63 4.08
C VAL A 22 40.37 32.38 3.29
N PHE A 23 41.17 31.33 3.50
CA PHE A 23 40.94 30.01 2.92
C PHE A 23 39.60 29.53 3.48
N VAL A 24 38.51 29.84 2.79
CA VAL A 24 37.27 29.09 2.95
C VAL A 24 37.66 27.68 2.58
N GLY A 25 37.71 26.80 3.58
CA GLY A 25 38.05 25.40 3.37
C GLY A 25 37.08 24.86 2.33
N ASP A 26 37.60 24.33 1.23
CA ASP A 26 36.76 23.68 0.23
C ASP A 26 36.01 22.54 0.92
N PHE A 27 34.69 22.69 1.03
CA PHE A 27 33.80 21.69 1.60
C PHE A 27 32.94 21.03 0.53
N ALA A 28 33.36 21.11 -0.74
CA ALA A 28 32.69 20.38 -1.81
C ALA A 28 32.51 18.90 -1.41
N PRO A 29 31.30 18.34 -1.60
CA PRO A 29 31.02 16.96 -1.29
C PRO A 29 31.76 16.04 -2.27
N ASP A 30 32.15 14.86 -1.79
CA ASP A 30 32.79 13.80 -2.57
C ASP A 30 31.89 13.23 -3.68
N LYS A 31 30.58 13.50 -3.58
CA LYS A 31 29.52 13.02 -4.47
C LYS A 31 28.55 14.16 -4.76
N THR A 32 28.06 14.22 -5.99
CA THR A 32 26.97 15.13 -6.40
C THR A 32 25.61 14.42 -6.43
N GLU A 33 25.59 13.09 -6.34
CA GLU A 33 24.40 12.25 -6.36
C GLU A 33 24.62 10.95 -5.58
N VAL A 34 23.60 10.52 -4.86
CA VAL A 34 23.57 9.26 -4.10
C VAL A 34 22.22 8.59 -4.21
N THR A 35 22.23 7.25 -4.21
CA THR A 35 21.01 6.44 -4.15
C THR A 35 20.95 5.72 -2.80
N VAL A 36 19.86 5.91 -2.07
CA VAL A 36 19.57 5.27 -0.79
C VAL A 36 18.51 4.19 -1.02
N ALA A 37 18.82 2.95 -0.68
CA ALA A 37 17.88 1.84 -0.82
C ALA A 37 16.69 1.98 0.15
N GLY A 38 15.48 1.73 -0.31
CA GLY A 38 14.26 1.78 0.52
C GLY A 38 14.30 0.83 1.72
N ASP A 39 14.92 -0.35 1.56
CA ASP A 39 15.09 -1.36 2.61
C ASP A 39 16.24 -1.01 3.58
N ASP A 40 16.00 -0.03 4.47
CA ASP A 40 16.94 0.42 5.51
C ASP A 40 18.33 0.83 4.96
N GLY A 41 18.39 1.32 3.71
CA GLY A 41 19.62 1.77 3.07
C GLY A 41 20.28 2.92 3.83
N ILE A 42 21.61 2.91 3.86
CA ILE A 42 22.43 3.95 4.49
C ILE A 42 23.53 4.35 3.51
N VAL A 43 23.70 5.65 3.30
CA VAL A 43 24.79 6.22 2.50
C VAL A 43 25.43 7.37 3.25
N THR A 44 26.75 7.47 3.19
CA THR A 44 27.49 8.62 3.72
C THR A 44 27.98 9.51 2.58
N VAL A 45 27.82 10.82 2.77
CA VAL A 45 28.45 11.88 1.96
C VAL A 45 29.55 12.52 2.81
N THR A 46 30.73 12.70 2.22
CA THR A 46 31.89 13.30 2.90
C THR A 46 32.26 14.59 2.19
N THR A 47 32.47 15.68 2.93
CA THR A 47 32.93 16.96 2.40
C THR A 47 34.44 17.06 2.45
N GLY A 48 35.05 17.88 1.60
CA GLY A 48 36.51 18.10 1.60
C GLY A 48 37.07 18.65 2.93
N SER A 49 36.20 19.30 3.73
CA SER A 49 36.49 19.78 5.07
C SER A 49 35.20 19.92 5.90
N SER A 50 35.33 20.14 7.22
CA SER A 50 34.19 20.47 8.10
C SER A 50 33.89 21.98 8.15
N ALA A 51 34.40 22.78 7.21
CA ALA A 51 34.30 24.24 7.20
C ALA A 51 32.97 24.75 6.59
N TRP A 52 31.86 24.10 6.97
CA TRP A 52 30.50 24.45 6.55
C TRP A 52 29.66 24.74 7.80
N ASP A 53 28.75 25.72 7.69
CA ASP A 53 27.95 26.21 8.82
C ASP A 53 26.82 25.24 9.15
N GLY A 54 26.22 24.64 8.11
CA GLY A 54 25.11 23.71 8.29
C GLY A 54 24.79 22.90 7.03
N PHE A 55 23.73 22.11 7.16
CA PHE A 55 23.12 21.42 6.03
C PHE A 55 21.61 21.54 6.11
N ASP A 56 20.96 21.39 4.95
CA ASP A 56 19.52 21.38 4.78
C ASP A 56 19.11 20.20 3.89
N LEU A 57 17.86 19.76 4.00
CA LEU A 57 17.28 18.72 3.16
C LEU A 57 16.02 19.28 2.50
N GLN A 58 15.96 19.22 1.17
CA GLN A 58 14.89 19.84 0.39
C GLN A 58 14.22 18.82 -0.52
N THR A 59 12.94 19.06 -0.84
CA THR A 59 12.19 18.31 -1.84
C THR A 59 11.13 19.22 -2.46
N GLU A 60 10.70 18.92 -3.69
CA GLU A 60 9.63 19.64 -4.37
C GLU A 60 8.23 19.22 -3.88
N ARG A 61 8.15 18.18 -3.05
CA ARG A 61 6.90 17.72 -2.45
C ARG A 61 6.42 18.69 -1.37
N SER A 62 5.12 18.95 -1.37
CA SER A 62 4.47 19.83 -0.39
C SER A 62 3.83 19.08 0.78
N ASP A 63 3.72 17.75 0.69
CA ASP A 63 3.08 16.87 1.68
C ASP A 63 4.07 16.19 2.63
N VAL A 64 5.32 16.67 2.67
CA VAL A 64 6.36 16.17 3.57
C VAL A 64 6.39 16.97 4.87
N PHE A 65 6.77 16.28 5.95
CA PHE A 65 7.05 16.85 7.25
C PHE A 65 8.55 16.90 7.47
N PHE A 66 9.02 18.01 8.02
CA PHE A 66 10.41 18.18 8.43
C PHE A 66 10.51 18.17 9.95
N SER A 67 11.42 17.35 10.48
CA SER A 67 11.82 17.38 11.88
C SER A 67 13.32 17.66 11.96
N VAL A 68 13.69 18.69 12.71
CA VAL A 68 15.08 19.12 12.89
C VAL A 68 15.48 18.89 14.34
N GLU A 69 16.59 18.18 14.54
CA GLU A 69 17.25 18.06 15.84
C GLU A 69 18.53 18.89 15.79
N THR A 70 18.76 19.67 16.85
CA THR A 70 20.00 20.44 17.05
C THR A 70 20.87 19.81 18.14
N ASP A 71 22.17 20.14 18.13
CA ASP A 71 23.06 19.85 19.24
C ASP A 71 22.99 20.94 20.33
N ASP A 72 23.83 20.80 21.37
CA ASP A 72 23.88 21.74 22.50
C ASP A 72 24.34 23.16 22.10
N ASP A 73 24.95 23.31 20.91
CA ASP A 73 25.41 24.58 20.33
C ASP A 73 24.41 25.14 19.29
N ASP A 74 23.17 24.67 19.29
CA ASP A 74 22.10 25.03 18.34
C ASP A 74 22.44 24.73 16.87
N ARG A 75 23.40 23.85 16.59
CA ARG A 75 23.73 23.44 15.22
C ARG A 75 22.85 22.28 14.79
N VAL A 76 22.48 22.25 13.51
CA VAL A 76 21.73 21.12 12.94
C VAL A 76 22.52 19.82 13.12
N LYS A 77 21.93 18.90 13.87
CA LYS A 77 22.42 17.55 14.13
C LYS A 77 21.77 16.54 13.19
N SER A 78 20.45 16.61 13.01
CA SER A 78 19.76 15.78 12.02
C SER A 78 18.52 16.45 11.45
N ILE A 79 18.22 16.14 10.19
CA ILE A 79 16.97 16.51 9.51
C ILE A 79 16.32 15.23 9.04
N GLU A 80 15.08 15.02 9.47
CA GLU A 80 14.18 14.01 8.91
C GLU A 80 13.20 14.69 7.97
N CYS A 81 13.08 14.14 6.76
CA CYS A 81 12.06 14.53 5.79
C CYS A 81 11.25 13.28 5.44
N SER A 82 9.98 13.27 5.81
CA SER A 82 9.13 12.09 5.70
C SER A 82 7.66 12.43 5.41
N THR A 83 6.95 11.46 4.87
CA THR A 83 5.49 11.38 4.89
C THR A 83 5.08 10.18 5.76
N GLU A 84 3.79 9.85 5.77
CA GLU A 84 3.30 8.59 6.34
C GLU A 84 3.90 7.34 5.65
N TRP A 85 4.28 7.44 4.38
CA TRP A 85 4.61 6.27 3.54
C TRP A 85 6.11 6.14 3.22
N MET A 86 6.88 7.21 3.40
CA MET A 86 8.29 7.23 2.99
C MET A 86 9.09 8.28 3.76
N GLY A 87 10.41 8.17 3.75
CA GLY A 87 11.26 9.26 4.24
C GLY A 87 12.74 8.93 4.27
N VAL A 88 13.53 9.98 4.49
CA VAL A 88 14.96 9.86 4.78
C VAL A 88 15.31 10.70 6.01
N ARG A 89 16.36 10.28 6.71
CA ARG A 89 16.99 11.06 7.78
C ARG A 89 18.45 11.32 7.43
N ALA A 90 18.82 12.60 7.37
CA ALA A 90 20.21 13.04 7.25
C ALA A 90 20.73 13.40 8.65
N THR A 91 21.86 12.81 9.05
CA THR A 91 22.45 12.99 10.38
C THR A 91 23.91 13.40 10.24
N ARG A 92 24.29 14.47 10.95
CA ARG A 92 25.68 14.89 11.08
C ARG A 92 26.46 13.86 11.87
N MET A 93 27.51 13.36 11.26
CA MET A 93 28.49 12.48 11.89
C MET A 93 29.69 13.32 12.34
N ALA A 94 30.60 12.73 13.14
CA ALA A 94 31.81 13.43 13.54
C ALA A 94 32.64 13.87 12.31
N GLY A 95 33.07 15.13 12.29
CA GLY A 95 33.93 15.69 11.25
C GLY A 95 33.15 16.20 10.03
N ASP A 96 33.51 15.70 8.85
CA ASP A 96 33.17 16.17 7.52
C ASP A 96 32.10 15.30 6.84
N ARG A 97 31.19 14.67 7.62
CA ARG A 97 30.31 13.60 7.11
C ARG A 97 28.85 13.80 7.48
N ILE A 98 27.98 13.50 6.52
CA ILE A 98 26.54 13.32 6.72
C ILE A 98 26.18 11.87 6.37
N GLU A 99 25.52 11.19 7.29
CA GLU A 99 24.87 9.91 7.03
C GLU A 99 23.42 10.14 6.62
N ILE A 100 23.00 9.56 5.50
CA ILE A 100 21.64 9.58 5.00
C ILE A 100 21.08 8.17 5.12
N LYS A 101 20.03 8.02 5.90
CA LYS A 101 19.37 6.74 6.17
C LYS A 101 17.94 6.74 5.65
N SER A 102 17.55 5.64 5.01
CA SER A 102 16.15 5.38 4.63
C SER A 102 15.28 5.16 5.87
N LEU A 103 14.10 5.76 5.88
CA LEU A 103 13.01 5.45 6.80
C LEU A 103 11.95 4.56 6.14
N GLY A 104 12.22 4.09 4.93
CA GLY A 104 11.29 3.38 4.08
C GLY A 104 10.84 4.16 2.87
N ASN A 105 10.37 3.42 1.88
CA ASN A 105 9.64 3.96 0.75
C ASN A 105 8.55 2.98 0.35
N PHE A 106 7.46 3.02 1.11
CA PHE A 106 6.25 2.24 0.84
C PHE A 106 5.44 2.91 -0.27
N THR A 107 6.08 3.09 -1.41
CA THR A 107 5.46 3.49 -2.66
C THR A 107 6.08 2.71 -3.82
N GLY A 108 5.40 2.66 -4.97
CA GLY A 108 5.95 2.04 -6.18
C GLY A 108 6.96 2.92 -6.95
N ARG A 109 7.46 4.02 -6.38
CA ARG A 109 8.24 5.03 -7.10
C ARG A 109 9.47 5.53 -6.35
N THR A 110 10.51 5.91 -7.09
CA THR A 110 11.68 6.61 -6.54
C THR A 110 11.33 8.06 -6.21
N PHE A 111 11.94 8.59 -5.16
CA PHE A 111 11.80 9.98 -4.76
C PHE A 111 13.13 10.69 -4.61
N ASN A 112 13.11 11.98 -4.96
CA ASN A 112 14.30 12.80 -4.97
C ASN A 112 14.25 13.85 -3.87
N PHE A 113 15.37 13.97 -3.17
CA PHE A 113 15.68 15.03 -2.24
C PHE A 113 16.97 15.71 -2.67
N THR A 114 17.19 16.91 -2.17
CA THR A 114 18.45 17.64 -2.30
C THR A 114 19.01 17.85 -0.91
N LEU A 115 20.16 17.24 -0.63
CA LEU A 115 20.96 17.56 0.55
C LEU A 115 21.86 18.74 0.19
N ARG A 116 21.68 19.87 0.86
CA ARG A 116 22.48 21.09 0.65
C ARG A 116 23.42 21.29 1.82
N PHE A 117 24.70 21.39 1.55
CA PHE A 117 25.69 21.92 2.47
C PHE A 117 25.83 23.42 2.24
N TYR A 118 25.94 24.22 3.31
CA TYR A 118 26.08 25.66 3.17
C TYR A 118 27.05 26.26 4.18
N SER A 119 27.63 27.38 3.77
CA SER A 119 28.31 28.37 4.60
C SER A 119 27.75 29.77 4.29
N GLU A 120 28.24 30.80 4.97
CA GLU A 120 27.96 32.20 4.63
C GLU A 120 28.30 32.54 3.17
N TRP A 121 29.29 31.86 2.56
CA TRP A 121 29.90 32.27 1.29
C TRP A 121 29.67 31.30 0.12
N ASP A 122 29.34 30.04 0.40
CA ASP A 122 29.18 28.99 -0.63
C ASP A 122 28.14 27.94 -0.23
N SER A 123 27.64 27.19 -1.21
CA SER A 123 26.74 26.06 -1.00
C SER A 123 26.93 24.98 -2.06
N HIS A 124 26.81 23.73 -1.64
CA HIS A 124 26.90 22.56 -2.53
C HIS A 124 25.72 21.62 -2.34
N ASP A 125 25.15 21.20 -3.46
CA ASP A 125 23.99 20.31 -3.50
C ASP A 125 24.40 18.89 -3.85
N VAL A 126 23.82 17.92 -3.15
CA VAL A 126 23.89 16.49 -3.44
C VAL A 126 22.47 15.99 -3.68
N LYS A 127 22.23 15.41 -4.85
CA LYS A 127 20.96 14.74 -5.15
C LYS A 127 20.88 13.44 -4.39
N VAL A 128 19.74 13.17 -3.77
CA VAL A 128 19.49 11.96 -2.99
C VAL A 128 18.27 11.27 -3.58
N GLU A 129 18.48 10.11 -4.18
CA GLU A 129 17.41 9.26 -4.69
C GLU A 129 17.05 8.18 -3.67
N LEU A 130 15.80 8.13 -3.22
CA LEU A 130 15.27 7.06 -2.36
C LEU A 130 14.49 6.06 -3.22
N THR A 131 15.00 4.84 -3.36
CA THR A 131 14.31 3.80 -4.14
C THR A 131 13.11 3.22 -3.38
N PRO A 132 12.13 2.60 -4.07
CA PRO A 132 11.12 1.77 -3.42
C PRO A 132 11.74 0.72 -2.49
N GLU A 133 11.01 0.37 -1.45
CA GLU A 133 11.33 -0.78 -0.60
C GLU A 133 10.82 -2.09 -1.24
N SER A 134 11.29 -3.24 -0.74
CA SER A 134 10.82 -4.54 -1.20
C SER A 134 9.31 -4.69 -0.96
N LYS A 135 8.61 -5.33 -1.90
CA LYS A 135 7.17 -5.56 -1.78
C LYS A 135 6.85 -6.32 -0.49
N SER A 136 5.89 -5.81 0.25
CA SER A 136 5.50 -6.36 1.55
C SER A 136 4.64 -7.61 1.41
N ARG A 137 4.76 -8.50 2.39
CA ARG A 137 3.89 -9.66 2.59
C ARG A 137 2.74 -9.30 3.53
N ILE A 138 1.54 -9.78 3.21
CA ILE A 138 0.36 -9.74 4.05
C ILE A 138 0.56 -10.74 5.18
N ILE A 139 0.33 -10.27 6.40
CA ILE A 139 0.36 -11.05 7.63
C ILE A 139 -1.07 -11.41 8.05
N SER A 140 -1.98 -10.42 8.05
CA SER A 140 -3.39 -10.62 8.37
C SER A 140 -4.28 -9.63 7.63
N VAL A 141 -5.55 -10.02 7.47
CA VAL A 141 -6.65 -9.12 7.10
C VAL A 141 -7.77 -9.33 8.11
N ASP A 142 -8.09 -8.29 8.85
CA ASP A 142 -9.08 -8.33 9.92
C ASP A 142 -10.31 -7.51 9.52
N PHE A 143 -11.44 -8.18 9.30
CA PHE A 143 -12.69 -7.56 8.85
C PHE A 143 -13.60 -7.19 10.03
N ASN A 144 -14.22 -6.01 9.98
CA ASN A 144 -15.25 -5.59 10.92
C ASN A 144 -16.62 -6.19 10.55
N LEU A 145 -16.84 -7.46 10.89
CA LEU A 145 -18.06 -8.20 10.53
C LEU A 145 -19.34 -7.69 11.19
N HIS A 146 -19.24 -6.91 12.27
CA HIS A 146 -20.42 -6.39 12.98
C HIS A 146 -20.86 -5.00 12.48
N GLY A 147 -19.96 -4.28 11.80
CA GLY A 147 -20.20 -2.93 11.32
C GLY A 147 -20.36 -2.82 9.80
N TYR A 148 -20.66 -3.92 9.11
CA TYR A 148 -20.79 -3.88 7.65
C TYR A 148 -21.97 -3.02 7.20
N GLU A 149 -21.78 -2.35 6.07
CA GLU A 149 -22.76 -1.48 5.45
C GLU A 149 -23.56 -2.25 4.39
N PHE A 150 -24.86 -1.98 4.30
CA PHE A 150 -25.75 -2.55 3.29
C PHE A 150 -26.17 -1.47 2.29
N TYR A 151 -26.03 -1.74 1.00
CA TYR A 151 -26.31 -0.79 -0.08
C TYR A 151 -27.45 -1.20 -0.99
N GLY A 152 -27.80 -2.48 -1.03
CA GLY A 152 -28.82 -2.98 -1.93
C GLY A 152 -28.99 -4.49 -1.84
N SER A 153 -30.10 -4.96 -2.40
CA SER A 153 -30.34 -6.38 -2.57
C SER A 153 -31.16 -6.67 -3.81
N GLU A 154 -31.01 -7.87 -4.34
CA GLU A 154 -31.73 -8.35 -5.52
C GLU A 154 -32.12 -9.81 -5.34
N ASN A 155 -33.32 -10.20 -5.79
CA ASN A 155 -33.68 -11.60 -5.94
C ASN A 155 -33.43 -12.02 -7.38
N VAL A 156 -32.64 -13.07 -7.57
CA VAL A 156 -32.28 -13.59 -8.89
C VAL A 156 -32.81 -15.00 -9.02
N ASP A 157 -33.66 -15.25 -10.02
CA ASP A 157 -34.07 -16.61 -10.39
C ASP A 157 -32.90 -17.31 -11.09
N ILE A 158 -32.54 -18.49 -10.58
CA ILE A 158 -31.40 -19.28 -11.07
C ILE A 158 -31.89 -20.33 -12.07
N GLU A 159 -32.90 -21.11 -11.67
CA GLU A 159 -33.44 -22.18 -12.49
C GLU A 159 -34.92 -22.40 -12.16
N THR A 160 -35.70 -22.84 -13.15
CA THR A 160 -37.05 -23.39 -12.92
C THR A 160 -37.11 -24.81 -13.44
N VAL A 161 -37.57 -25.73 -12.59
CA VAL A 161 -37.67 -27.15 -12.88
C VAL A 161 -39.09 -27.65 -12.67
N ARG A 162 -39.56 -28.49 -13.60
CA ARG A 162 -40.85 -29.19 -13.45
C ARG A 162 -40.66 -30.39 -12.54
N VAL A 163 -41.43 -30.44 -11.45
CA VAL A 163 -41.47 -31.55 -10.51
C VAL A 163 -42.87 -32.14 -10.50
N ALA A 164 -42.99 -33.43 -10.76
CA ALA A 164 -44.28 -34.13 -10.77
C ALA A 164 -44.25 -35.32 -9.81
N ASN A 165 -45.23 -35.39 -8.91
CA ASN A 165 -45.48 -36.54 -8.07
C ASN A 165 -46.68 -37.34 -8.63
N SER A 166 -46.40 -38.40 -9.36
CA SER A 166 -47.42 -39.33 -9.86
C SER A 166 -47.75 -40.46 -8.88
N GLY A 167 -47.10 -40.50 -7.71
CA GLY A 167 -47.33 -41.49 -6.67
C GLY A 167 -48.54 -41.19 -5.78
N GLU A 168 -48.81 -42.11 -4.86
CA GLU A 168 -49.91 -42.02 -3.88
C GLU A 168 -49.48 -41.40 -2.53
N GLU A 169 -48.18 -41.19 -2.32
CA GLU A 169 -47.60 -40.61 -1.10
C GLU A 169 -46.87 -39.29 -1.39
N ASN A 170 -46.64 -38.49 -0.34
CA ASN A 170 -45.88 -37.24 -0.45
C ASN A 170 -44.47 -37.51 -0.97
N MET A 171 -44.06 -36.81 -2.03
CA MET A 171 -42.71 -36.86 -2.56
C MET A 171 -41.85 -35.76 -1.92
N ARG A 172 -40.72 -36.15 -1.33
CA ARG A 172 -39.68 -35.21 -0.92
C ARG A 172 -38.76 -34.95 -2.12
N TRP A 173 -38.80 -33.73 -2.64
CA TRP A 173 -37.92 -33.30 -3.71
C TRP A 173 -36.74 -32.51 -3.15
N THR A 174 -35.53 -32.94 -3.49
CA THR A 174 -34.28 -32.23 -3.21
C THR A 174 -33.66 -31.76 -4.50
N TYR A 175 -32.92 -30.67 -4.40
CA TYR A 175 -32.16 -30.13 -5.50
C TYR A 175 -30.69 -30.51 -5.34
N ASP A 176 -30.27 -31.55 -6.06
CA ASP A 176 -28.95 -32.17 -5.91
C ASP A 176 -27.87 -31.51 -6.78
N ALA A 177 -28.26 -30.88 -7.90
CA ALA A 177 -27.35 -30.21 -8.82
C ALA A 177 -27.31 -28.71 -8.54
N ARG A 178 -26.43 -28.26 -7.64
CA ARG A 178 -26.29 -26.83 -7.29
C ARG A 178 -25.44 -26.12 -8.34
N PRO A 179 -25.99 -25.34 -9.29
CA PRO A 179 -25.16 -24.51 -10.15
C PRO A 179 -24.37 -23.54 -9.27
N PRO A 180 -23.14 -23.21 -9.67
CA PRO A 180 -22.37 -22.21 -8.97
C PRO A 180 -23.14 -20.89 -8.90
N LEU A 181 -23.00 -20.19 -7.78
CA LEU A 181 -23.49 -18.81 -7.64
C LEU A 181 -22.35 -17.85 -7.94
N ASP A 182 -22.61 -16.82 -8.72
CA ASP A 182 -21.63 -15.77 -8.94
C ASP A 182 -21.55 -14.87 -7.70
N MET A 183 -20.38 -14.34 -7.39
CA MET A 183 -20.22 -13.25 -6.44
C MET A 183 -19.10 -12.33 -6.90
N SER A 184 -19.01 -11.13 -6.33
CA SER A 184 -17.88 -10.26 -6.59
C SER A 184 -17.32 -9.63 -5.32
N VAL A 185 -16.03 -9.30 -5.37
CA VAL A 185 -15.33 -8.54 -4.34
C VAL A 185 -14.41 -7.50 -4.96
N GLU A 186 -14.33 -6.33 -4.35
CA GLU A 186 -13.40 -5.26 -4.69
C GLU A 186 -12.78 -4.71 -3.40
N PHE A 187 -11.45 -4.59 -3.39
CA PHE A 187 -10.71 -4.00 -2.28
C PHE A 187 -10.40 -2.54 -2.56
N GLU A 188 -10.91 -1.66 -1.71
CA GLU A 188 -10.56 -0.25 -1.63
C GLU A 188 -9.58 -0.05 -0.46
N SER A 189 -8.64 0.89 -0.61
CA SER A 189 -7.62 1.20 0.40
C SER A 189 -7.55 2.69 0.64
N TRP A 190 -7.33 3.09 1.89
CA TRP A 190 -7.05 4.49 2.23
C TRP A 190 -5.59 4.87 1.95
N CYS A 191 -4.68 3.88 1.85
CA CYS A 191 -3.35 4.08 1.30
C CYS A 191 -3.40 3.97 -0.23
N PRO A 192 -3.13 5.06 -0.99
CA PRO A 192 -3.20 5.03 -2.46
C PRO A 192 -2.11 4.18 -3.12
N TYR A 193 -1.05 3.83 -2.37
CA TYR A 193 0.11 3.08 -2.88
C TYR A 193 0.04 1.58 -2.56
N LEU A 194 -1.00 1.14 -1.85
CA LEU A 194 -1.08 -0.21 -1.29
C LEU A 194 -0.76 -1.30 -2.31
N PHE A 195 -1.44 -1.26 -3.45
CA PHE A 195 -1.33 -2.31 -4.46
C PHE A 195 -0.03 -2.25 -5.26
N ASP A 196 0.70 -1.13 -5.24
CA ASP A 196 2.04 -1.07 -5.83
C ASP A 196 3.09 -1.72 -4.90
N CYS A 197 2.82 -1.73 -3.60
CA CYS A 197 3.78 -2.08 -2.56
C CYS A 197 3.59 -3.48 -1.96
N ILE A 198 2.52 -4.19 -2.32
CA ILE A 198 2.26 -5.56 -1.87
C ILE A 198 2.51 -6.55 -3.01
N ASP A 199 3.07 -7.71 -2.66
CA ASP A 199 3.18 -8.83 -3.59
C ASP A 199 1.85 -9.57 -3.73
N TYR A 200 0.83 -8.89 -4.25
CA TYR A 200 -0.54 -9.44 -4.30
C TYR A 200 -0.70 -10.63 -5.24
N GLU A 201 0.18 -10.77 -6.24
CA GLU A 201 0.10 -11.85 -7.24
C GLU A 201 0.18 -13.24 -6.59
N ASN A 202 0.89 -13.32 -5.46
CA ASN A 202 1.19 -14.55 -4.75
C ASN A 202 0.44 -14.70 -3.42
N GLN A 203 -0.52 -13.82 -3.12
CA GLN A 203 -1.13 -13.75 -1.80
C GLN A 203 -2.65 -13.86 -1.83
N MET A 204 -3.14 -14.87 -1.12
CA MET A 204 -4.56 -15.16 -0.95
C MET A 204 -5.00 -14.72 0.44
N VAL A 205 -6.17 -14.09 0.51
CA VAL A 205 -6.81 -13.69 1.77
C VAL A 205 -8.21 -14.27 1.81
N GLU A 206 -8.68 -14.62 3.01
CA GLU A 206 -10.05 -15.03 3.21
C GLU A 206 -10.97 -13.79 3.21
N ILE A 207 -12.15 -13.89 2.60
CA ILE A 207 -13.17 -12.84 2.64
C ILE A 207 -14.40 -13.30 3.39
N PRO A 208 -15.14 -12.38 4.02
CA PRO A 208 -16.38 -12.73 4.70
C PRO A 208 -17.48 -13.08 3.72
N THR A 209 -18.18 -14.17 4.00
CA THR A 209 -19.35 -14.62 3.24
C THR A 209 -20.53 -14.93 4.15
N PHE A 210 -21.75 -15.00 3.59
CA PHE A 210 -22.91 -15.43 4.35
C PHE A 210 -22.93 -16.95 4.57
N SER A 211 -23.17 -17.36 5.81
CA SER A 211 -23.50 -18.74 6.19
C SER A 211 -24.38 -18.71 7.44
N ASP A 212 -25.37 -19.60 7.53
CA ASP A 212 -26.34 -19.65 8.62
C ASP A 212 -26.95 -18.27 8.97
N TYR A 213 -27.30 -17.51 7.93
CA TYR A 213 -27.83 -16.14 7.96
C TYR A 213 -26.92 -15.10 8.63
N LEU A 214 -25.64 -15.40 8.80
CA LEU A 214 -24.66 -14.51 9.40
C LEU A 214 -23.48 -14.30 8.46
N LEU A 215 -22.94 -13.08 8.46
CA LEU A 215 -21.70 -12.77 7.75
C LEU A 215 -20.51 -13.26 8.59
N GLY A 216 -19.65 -14.09 8.00
CA GLY A 216 -18.57 -14.77 8.71
C GLY A 216 -17.41 -15.15 7.81
N MET A 217 -16.28 -15.53 8.42
CA MET A 217 -15.12 -16.09 7.73
C MET A 217 -15.38 -17.58 7.47
N ASN A 218 -15.84 -17.94 6.26
CA ASN A 218 -16.29 -19.29 5.90
C ASN A 218 -15.40 -20.03 4.89
N GLY A 219 -14.16 -19.59 4.72
CA GLY A 219 -13.12 -20.24 3.91
C GLY A 219 -13.04 -19.80 2.44
N THR A 220 -13.75 -18.75 2.04
CA THR A 220 -13.67 -18.24 0.66
C THR A 220 -12.39 -17.41 0.49
N MET A 221 -11.45 -17.93 -0.31
CA MET A 221 -10.15 -17.29 -0.54
C MET A 221 -10.11 -16.53 -1.87
N VAL A 222 -9.55 -15.31 -1.85
CA VAL A 222 -9.38 -14.45 -3.03
C VAL A 222 -7.99 -13.85 -3.07
N ARG A 223 -7.53 -13.37 -4.23
CA ARG A 223 -6.31 -12.57 -4.30
C ARG A 223 -6.57 -11.17 -3.74
N PHE A 224 -5.63 -10.63 -2.97
CA PHE A 224 -5.73 -9.26 -2.48
C PHE A 224 -5.24 -8.25 -3.54
N GLN A 225 -6.01 -8.08 -4.62
CA GLN A 225 -5.60 -7.31 -5.80
C GLN A 225 -6.55 -6.12 -6.07
N PRO A 226 -6.09 -5.10 -6.84
CA PRO A 226 -6.95 -3.98 -7.19
C PRO A 226 -8.05 -4.40 -8.19
N GLY A 227 -9.19 -3.71 -8.12
CA GLY A 227 -10.33 -3.88 -9.02
C GLY A 227 -11.27 -5.03 -8.65
N ILE A 228 -12.37 -5.12 -9.40
CA ILE A 228 -13.43 -6.10 -9.17
C ILE A 228 -12.97 -7.50 -9.57
N GLN A 229 -13.14 -8.45 -8.65
CA GLN A 229 -12.95 -9.88 -8.86
C GLN A 229 -14.32 -10.57 -8.88
N ASN A 230 -14.60 -11.32 -9.94
CA ASN A 230 -15.77 -12.20 -10.00
C ASN A 230 -15.36 -13.61 -9.58
N LEU A 231 -16.17 -14.23 -8.74
CA LEU A 231 -15.92 -15.53 -8.12
C LEU A 231 -17.15 -16.41 -8.29
N SER A 232 -16.93 -17.70 -8.10
CA SER A 232 -17.95 -18.73 -8.17
C SER A 232 -18.03 -19.45 -6.83
N LEU A 233 -19.23 -19.47 -6.23
CA LEU A 233 -19.52 -20.13 -4.98
C LEU A 233 -20.16 -21.50 -5.26
N ASP A 234 -19.42 -22.56 -4.97
CA ASP A 234 -19.91 -23.94 -5.09
C ASP A 234 -20.87 -24.33 -3.95
N LYS A 235 -20.78 -23.63 -2.82
CA LYS A 235 -21.63 -23.88 -1.64
C LYS A 235 -22.68 -22.79 -1.50
N TRP A 236 -23.93 -23.18 -1.68
CA TRP A 236 -25.07 -22.31 -1.46
C TRP A 236 -25.24 -21.96 0.02
N PRO A 237 -25.31 -20.66 0.34
CA PRO A 237 -25.63 -20.22 1.69
C PRO A 237 -27.10 -20.50 2.01
N ASN A 238 -27.38 -20.95 3.23
CA ASN A 238 -28.75 -21.01 3.77
C ASN A 238 -29.75 -21.76 2.86
N SER A 239 -29.33 -22.89 2.29
CA SER A 239 -30.14 -23.66 1.35
C SER A 239 -31.29 -24.42 2.04
N PRO A 240 -32.52 -24.39 1.50
CA PRO A 240 -33.65 -25.12 2.07
C PRO A 240 -33.47 -26.64 1.95
N SER A 241 -33.98 -27.37 2.94
CA SER A 241 -33.68 -28.80 3.12
C SER A 241 -34.43 -29.75 2.18
N ALA A 242 -35.59 -29.35 1.64
CA ALA A 242 -36.37 -30.04 0.60
C ALA A 242 -37.74 -29.35 0.38
N LEU A 243 -38.34 -29.58 -0.78
CA LEU A 243 -39.76 -29.30 -1.04
C LEU A 243 -40.58 -30.58 -0.88
N ILE A 244 -41.77 -30.49 -0.28
CA ILE A 244 -42.72 -31.60 -0.22
C ILE A 244 -43.79 -31.40 -1.28
N VAL A 245 -43.87 -32.33 -2.24
CA VAL A 245 -44.83 -32.31 -3.35
C VAL A 245 -45.91 -33.37 -3.09
N PRO A 246 -47.19 -32.99 -2.86
CA PRO A 246 -48.27 -33.94 -2.58
C PRO A 246 -48.54 -34.92 -3.74
N PRO A 247 -49.21 -36.06 -3.46
CA PRO A 247 -49.66 -37.02 -4.48
C PRO A 247 -50.46 -36.36 -5.60
N GLY A 248 -50.21 -36.78 -6.84
CA GLY A 248 -50.97 -36.33 -8.00
C GLY A 248 -50.79 -34.85 -8.35
N ILE A 249 -49.72 -34.19 -7.89
CA ILE A 249 -49.43 -32.78 -8.19
C ILE A 249 -48.21 -32.65 -9.10
N ALA A 250 -48.34 -31.81 -10.11
CA ALA A 250 -47.20 -31.27 -10.85
C ALA A 250 -47.03 -29.78 -10.51
N ALA A 251 -45.80 -29.38 -10.17
CA ALA A 251 -45.43 -28.02 -9.86
C ALA A 251 -44.22 -27.58 -10.71
N ASP A 252 -44.22 -26.32 -11.12
CA ASP A 252 -42.99 -25.65 -11.56
C ASP A 252 -42.33 -25.04 -10.32
N VAL A 253 -41.11 -25.48 -10.04
CA VAL A 253 -40.32 -25.07 -8.88
C VAL A 253 -39.21 -24.14 -9.37
N THR A 254 -39.27 -22.88 -8.97
CA THR A 254 -38.26 -21.87 -9.25
C THR A 254 -37.31 -21.76 -8.06
N ILE A 255 -36.03 -22.00 -8.32
CA ILE A 255 -34.96 -21.76 -7.38
C ILE A 255 -34.35 -20.41 -7.69
N GLY A 256 -34.24 -19.56 -6.69
CA GLY A 256 -33.56 -18.27 -6.80
C GLY A 256 -32.61 -18.04 -5.63
N SER A 257 -31.84 -16.97 -5.69
CA SER A 257 -31.01 -16.50 -4.58
C SER A 257 -31.30 -15.03 -4.33
N HIS A 258 -31.35 -14.69 -3.05
CA HIS A 258 -31.26 -13.30 -2.61
C HIS A 258 -29.78 -12.91 -2.56
N TYR A 259 -29.46 -11.80 -3.20
CA TYR A 259 -28.12 -11.20 -3.24
C TYR A 259 -28.11 -9.92 -2.42
N SER A 260 -27.02 -9.70 -1.70
CA SER A 260 -26.78 -8.49 -0.93
C SER A 260 -25.51 -7.80 -1.41
N ASP A 261 -25.63 -6.49 -1.62
CA ASP A 261 -24.51 -5.58 -1.88
C ASP A 261 -24.09 -4.96 -0.55
N ILE A 262 -22.90 -5.35 -0.07
CA ILE A 262 -22.37 -4.96 1.23
C ILE A 262 -20.97 -4.33 1.10
N ALA A 263 -20.58 -3.58 2.11
CA ALA A 263 -19.16 -3.24 2.30
C ALA A 263 -18.72 -3.46 3.74
N VAL A 264 -17.50 -3.97 3.90
CA VAL A 264 -16.93 -4.32 5.19
C VAL A 264 -15.58 -3.62 5.33
N ASP A 265 -15.42 -2.82 6.38
CA ASP A 265 -14.12 -2.24 6.71
C ASP A 265 -13.13 -3.34 7.09
N TYR A 266 -11.88 -3.20 6.65
CA TYR A 266 -10.80 -4.10 7.03
C TYR A 266 -9.56 -3.35 7.51
N THR A 267 -8.79 -4.00 8.37
CA THR A 267 -7.41 -3.63 8.70
C THR A 267 -6.47 -4.69 8.11
N LEU A 268 -5.53 -4.24 7.30
CA LEU A 268 -4.51 -5.07 6.67
C LEU A 268 -3.19 -4.87 7.38
N THR A 269 -2.63 -5.95 7.92
CA THR A 269 -1.27 -5.94 8.47
C THR A 269 -0.32 -6.51 7.43
N CYS A 270 0.69 -5.73 7.04
CA CYS A 270 1.74 -6.19 6.12
C CYS A 270 3.14 -5.93 6.69
N GLU A 271 4.10 -6.73 6.24
CA GLU A 271 5.47 -6.68 6.70
C GLU A 271 6.43 -6.63 5.50
N ASN A 272 7.40 -5.73 5.58
CA ASN A 272 8.52 -5.73 4.64
C ASN A 272 9.42 -6.96 4.94
N PRO A 273 9.64 -7.85 3.97
CA PRO A 273 10.36 -9.11 4.22
C PRO A 273 11.86 -8.94 4.46
N VAL A 274 12.44 -7.78 4.13
CA VAL A 274 13.87 -7.48 4.28
C VAL A 274 14.15 -6.80 5.61
N THR A 275 13.35 -5.78 5.95
CA THR A 275 13.56 -4.94 7.14
C THR A 275 12.76 -5.40 8.36
N GLY A 276 11.70 -6.21 8.15
CA GLY A 276 10.76 -6.58 9.20
C GLY A 276 9.81 -5.44 9.61
N ARG A 277 9.80 -4.32 8.87
CA ARG A 277 8.92 -3.19 9.20
C ARG A 277 7.45 -3.56 8.95
N VAL A 278 6.64 -3.47 9.99
CA VAL A 278 5.20 -3.74 9.95
C VAL A 278 4.41 -2.46 9.67
N ARG A 279 3.36 -2.57 8.87
CA ARG A 279 2.38 -1.50 8.60
C ARG A 279 0.96 -2.02 8.76
N GLU A 280 0.11 -1.17 9.30
CA GLU A 280 -1.33 -1.35 9.34
C GLU A 280 -1.96 -0.40 8.35
N ILE A 281 -2.80 -0.92 7.46
CA ILE A 281 -3.44 -0.17 6.40
C ILE A 281 -4.92 -0.48 6.42
N TRP A 282 -5.72 0.58 6.46
CA TRP A 282 -7.17 0.46 6.47
C TRP A 282 -7.76 0.56 5.08
N GLY A 283 -8.88 -0.12 4.90
CA GLY A 283 -9.63 -0.09 3.66
C GLY A 283 -11.02 -0.66 3.82
N LYS A 284 -11.68 -0.85 2.69
CA LYS A 284 -13.05 -1.34 2.62
C LYS A 284 -13.15 -2.39 1.52
N ALA A 285 -13.72 -3.54 1.83
CA ALA A 285 -14.04 -4.57 0.83
C ALA A 285 -15.51 -4.46 0.45
N ARG A 286 -15.80 -4.15 -0.80
CA ARG A 286 -17.15 -4.14 -1.36
C ARG A 286 -17.45 -5.48 -1.97
N MET A 287 -18.61 -6.04 -1.67
CA MET A 287 -19.00 -7.36 -2.13
C MET A 287 -20.45 -7.38 -2.58
N ARG A 288 -20.69 -8.08 -3.68
CA ARG A 288 -22.02 -8.55 -4.06
C ARG A 288 -22.03 -10.06 -3.93
N GLN A 289 -22.86 -10.60 -3.04
CA GLN A 289 -22.83 -12.02 -2.73
C GLN A 289 -24.20 -12.60 -2.41
N PRO A 290 -24.43 -13.90 -2.65
CA PRO A 290 -25.66 -14.56 -2.25
C PRO A 290 -25.75 -14.62 -0.71
N GLU A 291 -26.91 -14.28 -0.17
CA GLU A 291 -27.19 -14.34 1.26
C GLU A 291 -27.97 -15.60 1.63
N PHE A 292 -29.03 -15.92 0.88
CA PHE A 292 -29.80 -17.13 1.07
C PHE A 292 -30.50 -17.58 -0.21
N MET A 293 -30.78 -18.88 -0.29
CA MET A 293 -31.54 -19.46 -1.37
C MET A 293 -33.05 -19.31 -1.13
N THR A 294 -33.78 -19.09 -2.21
CA THR A 294 -35.25 -19.07 -2.24
C THR A 294 -35.77 -20.21 -3.11
N VAL A 295 -36.88 -20.81 -2.68
CA VAL A 295 -37.59 -21.83 -3.45
C VAL A 295 -39.05 -21.44 -3.51
N ASN A 296 -39.51 -21.12 -4.70
CA ASN A 296 -40.90 -20.79 -5.00
C ASN A 296 -41.48 -21.92 -5.86
N TYR A 297 -42.76 -22.21 -5.71
CA TYR A 297 -43.42 -23.19 -6.58
C TYR A 297 -44.82 -22.77 -6.96
N VAL A 298 -45.20 -23.12 -8.19
CA VAL A 298 -46.55 -22.92 -8.74
C VAL A 298 -47.11 -24.27 -9.14
N VAL A 299 -48.27 -24.63 -8.57
CA VAL A 299 -48.99 -25.84 -8.97
C VAL A 299 -49.59 -25.63 -10.36
N VAL A 300 -49.29 -26.53 -11.28
CA VAL A 300 -49.67 -26.37 -12.69
C VAL A 300 -50.82 -27.28 -13.09
N THR A 301 -50.90 -28.50 -12.56
CA THR A 301 -52.03 -29.41 -12.79
C THR A 301 -52.16 -30.49 -11.70
N ASN A 302 -53.34 -31.12 -11.64
CA ASN A 302 -53.49 -32.47 -11.08
C ASN A 302 -52.89 -33.46 -12.10
N ALA A 303 -51.78 -34.11 -11.75
CA ALA A 303 -51.00 -35.04 -12.58
C ALA A 303 -51.72 -36.36 -12.92
N LEU A 304 -53.04 -36.45 -12.72
CA LEU A 304 -53.86 -37.66 -12.96
C LEU A 304 -54.27 -37.84 -14.44
N HIS A 305 -53.76 -37.01 -15.36
CA HIS A 305 -54.04 -37.12 -16.79
C HIS A 305 -52.76 -37.02 -17.63
N PHE A 306 -51.87 -38.00 -17.48
CA PHE A 306 -50.88 -38.39 -18.49
C PHE A 306 -50.86 -39.91 -18.60
#